data_AF-A0A975HXN6-F1
#
_entry.id   AF-A0A975HXN6-F1
#
_cell.length_a   1.000
_cell.length_b   1.000
_cell.length_c   1.000
_cell.angle_alpha   90.00
_cell.angle_beta   90.00
_cell.angle_gamma   90.00
#
_symmetry.space_group_name_H-M   'P 1'
#
loop_
_entity.id
_entity.type
_entity.pdbx_description
1 polymer ?
#
loop_
_entity_poly.entity_id
_entity_poly.type
_entity_poly.pdbx_seq_one_letter_code
_entity_poly.pdbx_strand_id
1 'polypeptide(L)' 'MNKDSAEAMMKKLLELSEAMDQVCSLIDQLESEEERMELRRGMSGMLADVYTELMRPIIRQFPELDPDK' A
#
# COMPACT_ATOMS: atom_id res chain seq x y z
N MET A 1 -14.05 -2.59 -14.97
CA MET A 1 -14.36 -3.26 -13.69
C MET A 1 -15.75 -2.78 -13.23
N ASN A 2 -16.55 -3.59 -12.54
CA ASN A 2 -17.81 -3.09 -11.95
C ASN A 2 -17.55 -2.50 -10.55
N LYS A 3 -18.49 -1.70 -10.03
CA LYS A 3 -18.31 -0.97 -8.77
C LYS A 3 -18.12 -1.90 -7.58
N ASP A 4 -18.92 -2.96 -7.46
CA ASP A 4 -18.82 -3.93 -6.36
C ASP A 4 -17.43 -4.60 -6.31
N SER A 5 -16.86 -4.95 -7.47
CA SER A 5 -15.49 -5.50 -7.52
C SER A 5 -14.45 -4.44 -7.14
N ALA A 6 -14.65 -3.19 -7.56
CA ALA A 6 -13.77 -2.08 -7.22
C ALA A 6 -13.74 -1.82 -5.71
N GLU A 7 -14.90 -1.81 -5.06
CA GLU A 7 -15.05 -1.67 -3.61
C GLU A 7 -14.39 -2.83 -2.87
N ALA A 8 -14.64 -4.06 -3.30
CA ALA A 8 -14.04 -5.25 -2.71
C ALA A 8 -12.50 -5.24 -2.83
N MET A 9 -11.97 -4.86 -4.00
CA MET A 9 -10.53 -4.73 -4.22
C MET A 9 -9.94 -3.61 -3.36
N MET A 10 -10.56 -2.42 -3.34
CA MET A 10 -10.08 -1.30 -2.53
C MET A 10 -10.03 -1.67 -1.05
N LYS A 11 -11.07 -2.33 -0.52
CA LYS A 11 -11.06 -2.83 0.86
C LYS A 11 -9.86 -3.74 1.14
N LYS A 12 -9.53 -4.68 0.25
CA LYS A 12 -8.38 -5.56 0.41
C LYS A 12 -7.03 -4.84 0.28
N LEU A 13 -6.96 -3.81 -0.57
CA LEU A 13 -5.76 -2.98 -0.70
C LEU A 13 -5.52 -2.13 0.57
N LEU A 14 -6.59 -1.64 1.21
CA LEU A 14 -6.48 -0.94 2.50
C LEU A 14 -6.05 -1.87 3.64
N GLU A 15 -6.61 -3.08 3.71
CA GLU A 15 -6.14 -4.11 4.66
C GLU A 15 -4.66 -4.45 4.43
N LEU A 16 -4.22 -4.55 3.17
CA LEU A 16 -2.80 -4.75 2.83
C LEU A 16 -1.94 -3.56 3.26
N SER A 17 -2.43 -2.32 3.08
CA SER A 17 -1.73 -1.10 3.52
C SER A 17 -1.45 -1.12 5.01
N GLU A 18 -2.43 -1.50 5.84
CA GLU A 18 -2.26 -1.62 7.29
C GLU A 18 -1.20 -2.66 7.66
N ALA A 19 -1.22 -3.83 7.01
CA ALA A 19 -0.19 -4.85 7.23
C ALA A 19 1.21 -4.36 6.80
N MET A 20 1.28 -3.59 5.71
CA MET A 20 2.52 -2.99 5.25
C MET A 20 3.05 -1.95 6.24
N ASP A 21 2.20 -1.11 6.84
CA ASP A 21 2.61 -0.14 7.86
C ASP A 21 3.17 -0.83 9.12
N GLN A 22 2.61 -1.98 9.50
CA GLN A 22 3.14 -2.78 10.60
C GLN A 22 4.55 -3.31 10.29
N VAL A 23 4.78 -3.78 9.06
CA VAL A 23 6.12 -4.21 8.62
C VAL A 23 7.11 -3.05 8.60
N CYS A 24 6.70 -1.87 8.09
CA CYS A 24 7.52 -0.65 8.16
C CYS A 24 7.92 -0.32 9.60
N SER A 25 6.97 -0.41 10.53
CA SER A 25 7.22 -0.13 11.96
C SER A 25 8.24 -1.11 12.57
N LEU A 26 8.23 -2.37 12.15
CA LEU A 26 9.22 -3.37 12.58
C LEU A 26 10.60 -3.11 11.96
N ILE A 27 10.65 -2.74 10.68
CA ILE A 27 11.89 -2.36 9.99
C ILE A 27 12.55 -1.16 10.70
N ASP A 28 11.75 -0.16 11.11
CA ASP A 28 12.28 1.03 11.78
C ASP A 28 12.88 0.73 13.18
N GLN A 29 12.53 -0.41 13.79
CA GLN A 29 13.06 -0.88 15.08
C GLN A 29 14.39 -1.64 14.96
N LEU A 30 14.88 -1.90 13.75
CA LEU A 30 16.15 -2.61 13.55
C LEU A 30 17.34 -1.79 14.06
N GLU A 31 18.24 -2.46 14.78
CA GLU A 31 19.47 -1.86 15.31
C GLU A 31 20.50 -1.56 14.20
N SER A 32 20.58 -2.44 13.20
CA SER A 32 21.47 -2.28 12.05
C SER A 32 20.90 -1.26 11.07
N GLU A 33 21.59 -0.13 10.91
CA GLU A 33 21.19 0.90 9.95
C GLU A 33 21.23 0.39 8.51
N GLU A 34 22.22 -0.43 8.16
CA GLU A 34 22.37 -1.02 6.82
C GLU A 34 21.18 -1.92 6.49
N GLU A 35 20.83 -2.84 7.39
CA GLU A 35 19.69 -3.76 7.23
C GLU A 35 18.35 -3.01 7.16
N ARG A 36 18.18 -2.01 8.03
CA ARG A 36 17.01 -1.12 8.03
C ARG A 36 16.86 -0.41 6.68
N MET A 37 17.93 0.14 6.14
CA MET A 37 17.90 0.85 4.86
C MET A 37 17.57 -0.07 3.69
N GLU A 38 18.15 -1.27 3.65
CA GLU A 38 17.88 -2.26 2.60
C GLU A 38 16.39 -2.66 2.58
N LEU A 39 15.85 -3.05 3.74
CA LEU A 39 14.45 -3.46 3.86
C LEU A 39 13.49 -2.30 3.61
N ARG A 40 13.79 -1.10 4.13
CA ARG A 40 12.98 0.10 3.90
C ARG A 40 12.87 0.45 2.41
N ARG A 41 13.96 0.27 1.65
CA ARG A 41 13.96 0.49 0.20
C ARG A 41 13.05 -0.52 -0.52
N GLY A 42 13.16 -1.80 -0.18
CA GLY A 42 12.28 -2.84 -0.73
C GLY A 42 10.81 -2.53 -0.45
N MET A 43 10.53 -2.15 0.80
CA MET A 43 9.19 -1.84 1.27
C MET A 43 8.58 -0.60 0.59
N SER A 44 9.38 0.44 0.40
CA SER A 44 8.95 1.66 -0.30
C SER A 44 8.59 1.37 -1.77
N GLY A 45 9.31 0.45 -2.42
CA GLY A 45 8.99 -0.01 -3.77
C GLY A 45 7.64 -0.72 -3.83
N MET A 46 7.39 -1.65 -2.91
CA MET A 46 6.10 -2.35 -2.82
C MET A 46 4.93 -1.39 -2.59
N LEU A 47 5.08 -0.43 -1.67
CA LEU A 47 4.07 0.60 -1.41
C LEU A 47 3.78 1.43 -2.65
N ALA A 48 4.83 1.84 -3.38
CA ALA A 48 4.68 2.59 -4.62
C ALA A 48 3.90 1.78 -5.67
N ASP A 49 4.27 0.51 -5.89
CA ASP A 49 3.63 -0.36 -6.88
C ASP A 49 2.16 -0.65 -6.53
N VAL A 50 1.85 -0.92 -5.26
CA VAL A 50 0.46 -1.11 -4.81
C VAL A 50 -0.37 0.14 -5.10
N TYR A 51 0.16 1.33 -4.80
CA TYR A 51 -0.54 2.57 -5.07
C TYR A 51 -0.68 2.85 -6.58
N THR A 52 0.40 2.80 -7.35
CA THR A 52 0.39 3.22 -8.76
C THR A 52 -0.28 2.21 -9.68
N GLU A 53 -0.09 0.92 -9.44
CA GLU A 53 -0.54 -0.16 -10.33
C GLU A 53 -1.91 -0.72 -9.92
N LEU A 54 -2.29 -0.62 -8.64
CA LEU A 54 -3.54 -1.19 -8.15
C LEU A 54 -4.54 -0.12 -7.70
N MET A 55 -4.20 0.74 -6.74
CA MET A 55 -5.15 1.71 -6.18
C MET A 55 -5.51 2.81 -7.19
N ARG A 56 -4.51 3.44 -7.80
CA ARG A 56 -4.71 4.58 -8.70
C ARG A 56 -5.62 4.26 -9.91
N PRO A 57 -5.53 3.09 -10.58
CA PRO A 57 -6.47 2.72 -11.63
C PRO A 57 -7.92 2.52 -11.15
N ILE A 58 -8.10 2.08 -9.90
CA ILE A 58 -9.42 1.95 -9.26
C ILE A 58 -9.99 3.35 -8.98
N ILE A 59 -9.22 4.21 -8.31
CA ILE A 59 -9.59 5.59 -7.97
C ILE A 59 -9.93 6.39 -9.23
N ARG A 60 -9.15 6.24 -10.31
CA ARG A 60 -9.43 6.92 -11.59
C ARG A 60 -10.78 6.51 -12.19
N GLN A 61 -11.19 5.25 -12.03
CA GLN A 61 -12.48 4.75 -12.53
C GLN A 61 -13.64 5.07 -11.57
N PHE A 62 -13.37 5.07 -10.26
CA PHE A 62 -14.35 5.27 -9.19
C PHE A 62 -13.79 6.28 -8.16
N PRO A 63 -13.83 7.59 -8.46
CA PRO A 63 -13.21 8.62 -7.61
C PRO A 63 -13.81 8.76 -6.22
N GLU A 64 -14.98 8.18 -5.98
CA GLU A 64 -15.60 8.08 -4.66
C GLU A 64 -14.96 7.04 -3.73
N LEU A 65 -14.09 6.17 -4.26
CA LEU A 65 -13.35 5.14 -3.51
C LEU A 65 -11.95 5.59 -3.08
N ASP A 66 -11.63 6.88 -3.26
CA ASP A 66 -10.35 7.46 -2.86
C ASP A 66 -10.26 7.54 -1.33
N PRO A 67 -9.30 6.86 -0.68
CA PRO A 67 -9.17 6.87 0.78
C PRO A 67 -8.60 8.19 1.32
N ASP A 68 -7.97 9.01 0.47
CA ASP A 68 -7.32 10.26 0.87
C ASP A 68 -8.24 11.50 0.72
N LYS A 69 -9.52 11.28 0.37
CA LYS A 69 -10.52 12.34 0.16
C LYS A 69 -11.27 12.78 1.41
#